data_AF-A0A6P2CUR2-F1
#
_entry.id   AF-A0A6P2CUR2-F1
#
_cell.length_a   1.000
_cell.length_b   1.000
_cell.length_c   1.000
_cell.angle_alpha   90.00
_cell.angle_beta   90.00
_cell.angle_gamma   90.00
#
_symmetry.space_group_name_H-M   'P 1'
#
loop_
_entity.id
_entity.type
_entity.pdbx_description
1 polymer ?
#
loop_
_entity_poly.entity_id
_entity_poly.type
_entity_poly.pdbx_seq_one_letter_code
_entity_poly.pdbx_strand_id
1 'polypeptide(L)'
;MGLFRVRKPESQPSAPEQVSPIPITQFDLSKRYDVYYMEASHDRVYENVLFVGIRTFDRLSEYSSGLINGYLEIESTDGSRCLLPSYGIRMICESGTQPTFRILRHRRNC
;
A
#
# COMPACT_ATOMS: atom_id res chain seq x y z
N MET A 1 24.62 55.15 -11.23
CA MET A 1 23.57 54.98 -12.26
C MET A 1 23.81 53.67 -12.99
N GLY A 2 22.99 52.65 -12.66
CA GLY A 2 22.77 51.40 -13.39
C GLY A 2 23.93 50.38 -13.46
N LEU A 3 23.72 49.06 -13.60
CA LEU A 3 22.56 48.18 -13.54
C LEU A 3 23.14 46.75 -13.37
N PHE A 4 22.43 45.92 -12.61
CA PHE A 4 22.57 44.48 -12.35
C PHE A 4 23.45 43.60 -13.27
N ARG A 5 24.20 42.68 -12.64
CA ARG A 5 24.05 41.23 -12.90
C ARG A 5 24.75 40.40 -11.82
N VAL A 6 23.94 39.78 -10.96
CA VAL A 6 24.31 38.66 -10.10
C VAL A 6 24.69 37.49 -11.01
N ARG A 7 25.93 37.00 -10.95
CA ARG A 7 26.32 35.72 -11.56
C ARG A 7 26.21 34.64 -10.50
N LYS A 8 25.16 33.83 -10.59
CA LYS A 8 25.04 32.49 -10.04
C LYS A 8 25.59 31.53 -11.10
N PRO A 9 26.62 30.72 -10.80
CA PRO A 9 26.44 29.26 -10.76
C PRO A 9 27.30 28.67 -9.62
N GLU A 10 27.08 27.49 -9.07
CA GLU A 10 26.54 26.25 -9.60
C GLU A 10 25.99 25.55 -8.36
N SER A 11 24.67 25.36 -8.29
CA SER A 11 24.15 24.34 -7.40
C SER A 11 24.80 23.05 -7.84
N GLN A 12 25.66 22.47 -6.99
CA GLN A 12 26.08 21.09 -7.12
C GLN A 12 24.84 20.29 -7.53
N PRO A 13 24.89 19.44 -8.57
CA PRO A 13 23.86 18.44 -8.73
C PRO A 13 23.84 17.69 -7.39
N SER A 14 22.78 17.94 -6.62
CA SER A 14 22.45 17.17 -5.44
C SER A 14 22.63 15.73 -5.85
N ALA A 15 23.52 15.04 -5.13
CA ALA A 15 23.83 13.63 -5.34
C ALA A 15 22.56 12.91 -5.76
N PRO A 16 22.61 12.03 -6.79
CA PRO A 16 21.41 11.36 -7.28
C PRO A 16 20.65 10.88 -6.07
N GLU A 17 19.45 11.47 -5.89
CA GLU A 17 18.50 11.11 -4.85
C GLU A 17 18.55 9.60 -4.80
N GLN A 18 19.04 9.05 -3.68
CA GLN A 18 19.14 7.61 -3.52
C GLN A 18 17.71 7.11 -3.58
N VAL A 19 17.24 6.82 -4.78
CA VAL A 19 16.08 6.00 -5.05
C VAL A 19 16.44 4.73 -4.33
N SER A 20 15.88 4.60 -3.12
CA SER A 20 16.03 3.41 -2.31
C SER A 20 15.81 2.23 -3.26
N PRO A 21 16.73 1.25 -3.28
CA PRO A 21 16.59 0.10 -4.14
C PRO A 21 15.53 -0.77 -3.47
N ILE A 22 14.28 -0.31 -3.40
CA ILE A 22 13.20 -0.98 -2.68
C ILE A 22 13.13 -2.36 -3.32
N PRO A 23 13.59 -3.42 -2.65
CA PRO A 23 13.23 -4.73 -3.12
C PRO A 23 11.71 -4.76 -2.93
N ILE A 24 10.98 -5.04 -4.01
CA ILE A 24 9.53 -5.19 -4.02
C ILE A 24 9.20 -6.44 -3.19
N THR A 25 9.39 -6.38 -1.89
CA THR A 25 9.25 -7.52 -1.00
C THR A 25 8.92 -7.01 0.41
N GLN A 26 7.65 -7.16 0.75
CA GLN A 26 7.07 -7.19 2.09
C GLN A 26 6.58 -5.84 2.64
N PHE A 27 5.29 -5.82 2.99
CA PHE A 27 4.70 -4.78 3.82
C PHE A 27 5.43 -4.70 5.15
N ASP A 28 5.56 -3.50 5.69
CA ASP A 28 6.18 -3.29 7.00
C ASP A 28 5.18 -3.73 8.09
N LEU A 29 5.41 -4.93 8.64
CA LEU A 29 4.55 -5.51 9.68
C LEU A 29 4.60 -4.73 11.00
N SER A 30 5.50 -3.75 11.16
CA SER A 30 5.53 -2.86 12.33
C SER A 30 4.60 -1.65 12.19
N LYS A 31 4.10 -1.38 10.97
CA LYS A 31 3.24 -0.23 10.66
C LYS A 31 1.77 -0.61 10.60
N ARG A 32 0.93 0.38 10.89
CA ARG A 32 -0.53 0.27 10.78
C ARG A 32 -1.01 0.85 9.45
N TYR A 33 -2.02 0.21 8.89
CA TYR A 33 -2.55 0.49 7.57
C TYR A 33 -4.08 0.62 7.61
N ASP A 34 -4.61 1.37 6.65
CA ASP A 34 -6.02 1.42 6.35
C ASP A 34 -6.26 0.50 5.14
N VAL A 35 -7.08 -0.55 5.33
CA VAL A 35 -7.37 -1.56 4.30
C VAL A 35 -8.76 -1.36 3.74
N TYR A 36 -8.83 -1.05 2.46
CA TYR A 36 -10.09 -0.92 1.73
C TYR A 36 -10.44 -2.27 1.12
N TYR A 37 -11.56 -2.83 1.57
CA TYR A 37 -12.02 -4.15 1.21
C TYR A 37 -13.38 -4.07 0.54
N MET A 38 -13.51 -4.67 -0.64
CA MET A 38 -14.79 -4.79 -1.33
C MET A 38 -15.37 -6.18 -1.09
N GLU A 39 -16.55 -6.22 -0.49
CA GLU A 39 -17.40 -7.40 -0.42
C GLU A 39 -18.55 -7.26 -1.43
N ALA A 40 -19.13 -8.37 -1.89
CA ALA A 40 -20.13 -8.39 -2.97
C ALA A 40 -21.32 -7.44 -2.78
N SER A 41 -21.62 -7.05 -1.53
CA SER A 41 -22.72 -6.16 -1.19
C SER A 41 -22.28 -4.81 -0.60
N HIS A 42 -21.05 -4.69 -0.09
CA HIS A 42 -20.60 -3.50 0.64
C HIS A 42 -19.10 -3.30 0.53
N ASP A 43 -18.69 -2.03 0.45
CA ASP A 43 -17.31 -1.62 0.67
C ASP A 43 -17.08 -1.39 2.16
N ARG A 44 -16.00 -1.95 2.69
CA ARG A 44 -15.57 -1.83 4.08
C ARG A 44 -14.16 -1.25 4.15
N VAL A 45 -13.90 -0.48 5.19
CA VAL A 45 -12.57 0.01 5.51
C VAL A 45 -12.19 -0.49 6.89
N TYR A 46 -11.03 -1.14 6.99
CA TYR A 46 -10.42 -1.52 8.25
C TYR A 46 -9.33 -0.51 8.55
N GLU A 47 -9.64 0.45 9.43
CA GLU A 47 -8.75 1.54 9.77
C GLU A 47 -7.74 1.12 10.83
N ASN A 48 -6.51 1.63 10.72
CA ASN A 48 -5.46 1.52 11.71
C ASN A 48 -5.16 0.06 12.12
N VAL A 49 -5.10 -0.85 11.16
CA VAL A 49 -4.85 -2.28 11.40
C VAL A 49 -3.39 -2.67 11.17
N LEU A 50 -2.88 -3.60 11.98
CA LEU A 50 -1.53 -4.16 11.84
C LEU A 50 -1.60 -5.41 10.96
N PHE A 51 -0.63 -5.57 10.06
CA PHE A 51 -0.49 -6.82 9.32
C PHE A 51 0.29 -7.84 10.13
N VAL A 52 -0.31 -9.01 10.34
CA VAL A 52 0.30 -10.09 11.12
C VAL A 52 0.96 -11.11 10.20
N GLY A 53 0.31 -11.44 9.09
CA GLY A 53 0.85 -12.39 8.12
C GLY A 53 -0.19 -12.89 7.13
N ILE A 54 0.16 -13.93 6.37
CA ILE A 54 -0.75 -14.63 5.45
C ILE A 54 -1.02 -16.02 6.01
N ARG A 55 -2.29 -16.38 6.15
CA ARG A 55 -2.73 -17.74 6.51
C ARG A 55 -3.40 -18.41 5.32
N THR A 56 -3.10 -19.68 5.11
CA THR A 56 -3.75 -20.51 4.08
C THR A 56 -4.41 -21.71 4.74
N PHE A 57 -5.55 -22.17 4.22
CA PHE A 57 -6.11 -23.46 4.63
C PHE A 57 -5.35 -24.64 4.01
N ASP A 58 -4.82 -24.45 2.80
CA ASP A 58 -4.07 -25.47 2.09
C ASP A 58 -2.62 -25.55 2.59
N ARG A 59 -2.06 -26.77 2.54
CA ARG A 59 -0.61 -26.96 2.66
C ARG A 59 0.06 -26.22 1.51
N LEU A 60 0.90 -25.25 1.85
CA LEU A 60 1.78 -24.58 0.91
C LEU A 60 2.66 -25.64 0.22
N SER A 61 2.31 -26.00 -1.01
CA SER A 61 3.20 -26.75 -1.90
C SER A 61 4.10 -25.77 -2.64
N GLU A 62 5.19 -26.27 -3.21
CA GLU A 62 6.12 -25.49 -4.04
C GLU A 62 5.43 -24.81 -5.24
N TYR A 63 4.21 -25.25 -5.59
CA TYR A 63 3.42 -24.74 -6.70
C TYR A 63 2.23 -23.86 -6.28
N SER A 64 1.93 -23.75 -4.99
CA SER A 64 0.83 -22.91 -4.50
C SER A 64 1.36 -21.54 -4.08
N SER A 65 1.03 -20.52 -4.87
CA SER A 65 1.25 -19.13 -4.44
C SER A 65 0.29 -18.82 -3.29
N GLY A 66 0.84 -18.58 -2.09
CA GLY A 66 0.06 -18.21 -0.90
C GLY A 66 -0.78 -16.94 -1.07
N LEU A 67 -0.59 -16.17 -2.14
CA LEU A 67 -1.41 -15.00 -2.50
C LEU A 67 -2.76 -15.37 -3.11
N ILE A 68 -2.90 -16.55 -3.74
CA ILE A 68 -4.12 -16.95 -4.46
C ILE A 68 -5.15 -17.62 -3.52
N ASN A 69 -4.68 -18.40 -2.54
CA ASN A 69 -5.51 -19.08 -1.54
C ASN A 69 -5.27 -18.56 -0.10
N GLY A 70 -4.68 -17.37 0.03
CA GLY A 70 -4.32 -16.79 1.32
C GLY A 70 -5.32 -15.79 1.86
N TYR A 71 -5.44 -15.81 3.18
CA TYR A 71 -6.09 -14.79 3.98
C TYR A 71 -5.01 -13.90 4.58
N LEU A 72 -5.15 -12.59 4.42
CA LEU A 72 -4.37 -11.60 5.13
C LEU A 72 -4.89 -11.52 6.56
N GLU A 73 -4.05 -11.87 7.53
CA GLU A 73 -4.35 -11.69 8.95
C GLU A 73 -4.04 -10.25 9.36
N ILE A 74 -5.07 -9.58 9.87
CA ILE A 74 -4.99 -8.21 10.38
C ILE A 74 -5.36 -8.17 11.86
N GLU A 75 -4.73 -7.28 12.61
CA GLU A 75 -5.01 -7.02 14.02
C GLU A 75 -5.46 -5.58 14.23
N SER A 76 -6.62 -5.40 14.89
CA SER A 76 -7.19 -4.09 15.23
C SER A 76 -6.47 -3.45 16.43
N THR A 77 -6.74 -2.17 16.71
CA THR A 77 -6.32 -1.49 17.94
C THR A 77 -6.77 -2.20 19.22
N ASP A 78 -7.91 -2.88 19.14
CA ASP A 78 -8.55 -3.53 20.29
C ASP A 78 -7.96 -4.93 20.55
N GLY A 79 -6.94 -5.34 19.79
CA GLY A 79 -6.33 -6.67 19.85
C GLY A 79 -7.15 -7.76 19.16
N SER A 80 -8.29 -7.42 18.57
CA SER A 80 -9.10 -8.35 17.78
C SER A 80 -8.42 -8.66 16.46
N ARG A 81 -8.44 -9.93 16.05
CA ARG A 81 -7.82 -10.40 14.80
C ARG A 81 -8.87 -10.84 13.81
N CYS A 82 -8.65 -10.49 12.54
CA CYS A 82 -9.52 -10.84 11.43
C CYS A 82 -8.70 -11.40 10.27
N LEU A 83 -9.32 -12.28 9.48
CA LEU A 83 -8.73 -12.89 8.29
C LEU A 83 -9.48 -12.39 7.06
N LEU A 84 -8.79 -11.63 6.21
CA LEU A 84 -9.36 -11.06 4.99
C LEU A 84 -8.88 -11.84 3.77
N PRO A 85 -9.78 -12.36 2.92
CA PRO A 85 -9.38 -12.94 1.64
C PRO A 85 -8.59 -11.95 0.79
N SER A 86 -7.47 -12.36 0.21
CA SER A 86 -6.61 -11.44 -0.57
C SER A 86 -7.32 -10.80 -1.77
N TYR A 87 -8.26 -11.51 -2.40
CA TYR A 87 -8.94 -11.07 -3.62
C TYR A 87 -9.89 -9.87 -3.42
N GLY A 88 -10.37 -9.63 -2.20
CA GLY A 88 -11.30 -8.52 -1.91
C GLY A 88 -10.59 -7.21 -1.57
N ILE A 89 -9.28 -7.23 -1.41
CA ILE A 89 -8.49 -6.05 -1.07
C ILE A 89 -8.34 -5.16 -2.30
N ARG A 90 -8.89 -3.95 -2.26
CA ARG A 90 -8.76 -2.97 -3.35
C ARG A 90 -7.57 -2.05 -3.17
N MET A 91 -7.31 -1.64 -1.94
CA MET A 91 -6.29 -0.64 -1.63
C MET A 91 -5.79 -0.82 -0.20
N ILE A 92 -4.51 -0.57 -0.01
CA ILE A 92 -3.85 -0.52 1.30
C ILE A 92 -3.15 0.83 1.37
N CYS A 93 -3.41 1.59 2.43
CA CYS A 93 -2.80 2.90 2.69
C CYS A 93 -2.10 2.88 4.03
N GLU A 94 -1.02 3.66 4.21
CA GLU A 94 -0.51 3.91 5.57
C GLU A 94 -1.57 4.66 6.38
N SER A 95 -1.67 4.36 7.68
CA SER A 95 -2.70 4.95 8.54
C SER A 95 -2.75 6.47 8.43
N GLY A 96 -3.92 7.02 8.13
CA GLY A 96 -4.13 8.47 8.02
C GLY A 96 -3.67 9.09 6.69
N THR A 97 -3.27 8.27 5.71
CA THR A 97 -3.00 8.73 4.34
C THR A 97 -4.18 8.44 3.43
N GLN A 98 -4.74 9.48 2.81
CA GLN A 98 -5.71 9.32 1.72
C GLN A 98 -5.01 9.63 0.39
N PRO A 99 -4.65 8.62 -0.40
CA PRO A 99 -3.98 8.85 -1.67
C PRO A 99 -4.93 9.58 -2.62
N THR A 100 -4.50 10.74 -3.12
CA THR A 100 -5.23 11.47 -4.16
C THR A 100 -5.13 10.68 -5.46
N PHE A 101 -6.22 10.05 -5.88
CA PHE A 101 -6.26 9.35 -7.16
C PHE A 101 -7.01 10.17 -8.21
N ARG A 102 -6.56 10.09 -9.46
CA ARG A 102 -7.25 10.66 -10.61
C ARG A 102 -7.71 9.54 -11.53
N ILE A 103 -9.01 9.45 -11.77
CA ILE A 103 -9.56 8.48 -12.72
C ILE A 103 -9.22 8.95 -14.14
N LEU A 104 -8.28 8.28 -14.80
CA LEU A 104 -7.82 8.65 -16.15
C LEU A 104 -8.79 8.22 -17.25
N ARG A 105 -9.56 7.15 -17.05
CA ARG A 105 -10.63 6.69 -17.96
C ARG A 105 -11.71 5.94 -17.17
N HIS A 106 -12.95 6.43 -17.24
CA HIS A 106 -14.13 5.65 -16.84
C HIS A 106 -14.55 4.83 -18.06
N ARG A 107 -14.42 3.49 -18.01
CA ARG A 107 -15.14 2.66 -18.99
C ARG A 107 -16.61 2.75 -18.62
N ARG A 108 -17.42 3.36 -19.48
CA ARG A 108 -18.88 3.21 -19.40
C ARG A 108 -19.16 1.75 -19.73
N ASN A 109 -19.77 1.02 -18.81
CA ASN A 109 -20.35 -0.28 -19.14
C ASN A 109 -21.51 0.00 -20.12
N CYS A 110 -21.48 -0.68 -21.26
CA CYS A 110 -22.62 -0.81 -22.16
C CYS A 110 -23.65 -1.75 -21.57
#